data_AF-A0A381SPM7-F1
#
_entry.id   AF-A0A381SPM7-F1
#
_cell.length_a   1.000
_cell.length_b   1.000
_cell.length_c   1.000
_cell.angle_alpha   90.00
_cell.angle_beta   90.00
_cell.angle_gamma   90.00
#
_symmetry.space_group_name_H-M   'P 1'
#
loop_
_entity.id
_entity.type
_entity.pdbx_description
1 polymer ?
#
loop_
_entity_poly.entity_id
_entity_poly.type
_entity_poly.pdbx_seq_one_letter_code
_entity_poly.pdbx_strand_id
1 'polypeptide(L)'
;MVVVIISVLMGTVVLSFFGSDREQRLKTAAQRMTTAIELARQESLARNETWGIYVDVDSYSFAIYDEAKETWDETERRPFSRYNVEAGITLTVDGPSVPAAGSGLVDLSSSASLRRAPHVVIYASGEQTPFEAHWIPDWGVAGWTVFSDGIGRTRLVAIGDRG
;
A
#
# COMPACT_ATOMS: atom_id res chain seq x y z
N MET A 1 21.00 -42.45 -43.76
CA MET A 1 21.76 -42.17 -42.52
C MET A 1 22.54 -40.89 -42.72
N VAL A 2 22.90 -40.20 -41.63
CA VAL A 2 23.52 -38.86 -41.54
C VAL A 2 22.48 -37.72 -41.54
N VAL A 3 22.43 -36.77 -40.60
CA VAL A 3 22.92 -36.58 -39.22
C VAL A 3 21.94 -35.56 -38.61
N VAL A 4 21.55 -35.75 -37.35
CA VAL A 4 20.86 -34.75 -36.52
C VAL A 4 21.87 -33.67 -36.14
N ILE A 5 21.63 -32.41 -36.50
CA ILE A 5 22.34 -31.27 -35.92
C ILE A 5 21.35 -30.16 -35.59
N ILE A 6 20.68 -30.30 -34.44
CA ILE A 6 20.27 -29.11 -33.68
C ILE A 6 20.54 -29.40 -32.22
N SER A 7 21.72 -28.97 -31.79
CA SER A 7 22.11 -28.74 -30.39
C SER A 7 23.13 -27.62 -30.52
N VAL A 8 22.91 -26.41 -30.02
CA VAL A 8 22.96 -26.08 -28.60
C VAL A 8 22.34 -24.69 -28.43
N LEU A 9 21.25 -24.58 -27.67
CA LEU A 9 20.94 -23.35 -26.92
C LEU A 9 21.43 -23.61 -25.49
N MET A 10 22.71 -23.35 -25.23
CA MET A 10 23.24 -23.25 -23.87
C MET A 10 23.47 -21.78 -23.58
N GLY A 11 22.84 -21.30 -22.51
CA GLY A 11 23.17 -20.01 -21.95
C GLY A 11 22.06 -19.31 -21.16
N THR A 12 21.10 -20.02 -20.55
CA THR A 12 20.34 -19.38 -19.47
C THR A 12 21.21 -19.38 -18.22
N VAL A 13 21.81 -18.23 -17.98
CA VAL A 13 22.48 -17.91 -16.72
C VAL A 13 21.43 -17.99 -15.62
N VAL A 14 21.50 -19.01 -14.76
CA VAL A 14 20.68 -19.12 -13.54
C VAL A 14 21.27 -18.13 -12.52
N LEU A 15 20.98 -16.85 -12.70
CA LEU A 15 21.32 -15.83 -11.71
C LEU A 15 20.12 -15.64 -10.76
N SER A 16 20.37 -15.86 -9.48
CA SER A 16 19.57 -15.41 -8.33
C SER A 16 18.26 -16.13 -8.04
N PHE A 17 18.32 -17.37 -7.53
CA PHE A 17 17.16 -18.04 -6.91
C PHE A 17 16.89 -17.59 -5.45
N PHE A 18 17.86 -17.00 -4.73
CA PHE A 18 17.68 -16.61 -3.33
C PHE A 18 17.29 -15.14 -3.10
N GLY A 19 17.65 -14.25 -4.04
CA GLY A 19 17.26 -12.82 -4.01
C GLY A 19 15.93 -12.54 -4.72
N SER A 20 15.67 -13.25 -5.83
CA SER A 20 14.45 -13.07 -6.63
C SER A 20 13.18 -13.44 -5.87
N ASP A 21 13.20 -14.48 -5.04
CA ASP A 21 12.02 -14.87 -4.25
C ASP A 21 11.60 -13.78 -3.26
N ARG A 22 12.56 -13.13 -2.57
CA ARG A 22 12.23 -12.05 -1.62
C ARG A 22 11.79 -10.77 -2.34
N GLU A 23 12.44 -10.44 -3.45
CA GLU A 23 12.07 -9.29 -4.28
C GLU A 23 10.68 -9.48 -4.92
N GLN A 24 10.38 -10.69 -5.38
CA GLN A 24 9.08 -11.07 -5.91
C GLN A 24 8.00 -11.03 -4.82
N ARG A 25 8.31 -11.45 -3.59
CA ARG A 25 7.39 -11.31 -2.44
C ARG A 25 7.13 -9.85 -2.09
N LEU A 26 8.17 -9.00 -2.05
CA LEU A 26 8.05 -7.56 -1.84
C LEU A 26 7.14 -6.91 -2.91
N LYS A 27 7.41 -7.20 -4.18
CA LYS A 27 6.57 -6.74 -5.30
C LYS A 27 5.12 -7.21 -5.17
N THR A 28 4.92 -8.48 -4.81
CA THR A 28 3.58 -9.06 -4.62
C THR A 28 2.85 -8.37 -3.46
N ALA A 29 3.55 -8.04 -2.37
CA ALA A 29 2.98 -7.31 -1.24
C ALA A 29 2.55 -5.89 -1.64
N ALA A 30 3.40 -5.17 -2.37
CA ALA A 30 3.06 -3.84 -2.88
C ALA A 30 1.90 -3.87 -3.89
N GLN A 31 1.88 -4.84 -4.81
CA GLN A 31 0.76 -5.07 -5.74
C GLN A 31 -0.55 -5.39 -5.03
N ARG A 32 -0.48 -6.16 -3.93
CA ARG A 32 -1.65 -6.45 -3.10
C ARG A 32 -2.19 -5.18 -2.45
N MET A 33 -1.33 -4.31 -1.92
CA MET A 33 -1.74 -3.00 -1.40
C MET A 33 -2.43 -2.17 -2.48
N THR A 34 -1.83 -2.03 -3.67
CA THR A 34 -2.44 -1.32 -4.80
C THR A 34 -3.83 -1.87 -5.13
N THR A 35 -3.97 -3.19 -5.21
CA THR A 35 -5.25 -3.85 -5.52
C THR A 35 -6.29 -3.60 -4.43
N ALA A 36 -5.89 -3.67 -3.16
CA ALA A 36 -6.78 -3.42 -2.03
C ALA A 36 -7.26 -1.95 -1.98
N ILE A 37 -6.37 -0.99 -2.29
CA ILE A 37 -6.70 0.43 -2.37
C ILE A 37 -7.68 0.70 -3.51
N GLU A 38 -7.44 0.15 -4.70
CA GLU A 38 -8.37 0.31 -5.83
C GLU A 38 -9.73 -0.30 -5.54
N LEU A 39 -9.79 -1.44 -4.85
CA LEU A 39 -11.06 -2.03 -4.44
C LEU A 39 -11.76 -1.19 -3.38
N ALA A 40 -11.04 -0.64 -2.41
CA ALA A 40 -11.60 0.27 -1.40
C ALA A 40 -12.18 1.53 -2.08
N ARG A 41 -11.52 2.05 -3.12
CA ARG A 41 -12.03 3.17 -3.94
C ARG A 41 -13.30 2.82 -4.69
N GLN A 42 -13.38 1.61 -5.25
CA GLN A 42 -14.61 1.13 -5.91
C GLN A 42 -15.75 0.94 -4.90
N GLU A 43 -15.46 0.40 -3.72
CA GLU A 43 -16.46 0.17 -2.68
C GLU A 43 -16.96 1.49 -2.08
N SER A 44 -16.05 2.45 -1.87
CA SER A 44 -16.35 3.83 -1.48
C SER A 44 -17.38 4.47 -2.42
N LEU A 45 -17.14 4.38 -3.73
CA LEU A 45 -18.07 4.85 -4.76
C LEU A 45 -19.40 4.09 -4.76
N ALA A 46 -19.35 2.77 -4.62
CA ALA A 46 -20.53 1.92 -4.71
C ALA A 46 -21.47 2.04 -3.51
N ARG A 47 -20.90 2.25 -2.31
CA ARG A 47 -21.64 2.37 -1.05
C ARG A 47 -21.82 3.81 -0.57
N ASN A 48 -21.18 4.77 -1.24
CA ASN A 48 -21.11 6.16 -0.80
C ASN A 48 -20.57 6.28 0.64
N GLU A 49 -19.51 5.51 0.93
CA GLU A 49 -18.86 5.45 2.24
C GLU A 49 -17.46 6.05 2.15
N THR A 50 -16.99 6.71 3.21
CA THR A 50 -15.61 7.21 3.25
C THR A 50 -14.71 6.16 3.90
N TRP A 51 -13.62 5.82 3.22
CA TRP A 51 -12.66 4.82 3.66
C TRP A 51 -11.38 5.49 4.16
N GLY A 52 -10.74 4.85 5.13
CA GLY A 52 -9.49 5.28 5.74
C GLY A 52 -8.48 4.14 5.71
N ILE A 53 -7.21 4.47 5.56
CA ILE A 53 -6.11 3.52 5.63
C ILE A 53 -5.19 3.93 6.77
N TYR A 54 -5.02 3.04 7.72
CA TYR A 54 -4.00 3.13 8.75
C TYR A 54 -2.76 2.40 8.27
N VAL A 55 -1.63 3.08 8.31
CA VAL A 55 -0.34 2.48 7.99
C VAL A 55 0.56 2.63 9.19
N ASP A 56 1.02 1.50 9.69
CA ASP A 56 2.08 1.36 10.68
C ASP A 56 3.33 0.80 9.97
N VAL A 57 4.46 0.83 10.67
CA VAL A 57 5.76 0.39 10.12
C VAL A 57 5.77 -1.07 9.64
N ASP A 58 4.99 -1.92 10.31
CA ASP A 58 4.93 -3.36 10.15
C ASP A 58 3.56 -3.85 9.68
N SER A 59 2.58 -2.97 9.47
CA SER A 59 1.24 -3.38 9.08
C SER A 59 0.41 -2.25 8.47
N TYR A 60 -0.66 -2.61 7.77
CA TYR A 60 -1.69 -1.66 7.38
C TYR A 60 -3.09 -2.25 7.60
N SER A 61 -4.05 -1.40 7.92
CA SER A 61 -5.46 -1.76 8.06
C SER A 61 -6.37 -0.74 7.38
N PHE A 62 -7.57 -1.19 7.03
CA PHE A 62 -8.61 -0.34 6.46
C PHE A 62 -9.67 -0.05 7.52
N ALA A 63 -10.23 1.14 7.47
CA ALA A 63 -11.37 1.54 8.28
C ALA A 63 -12.42 2.26 7.43
N ILE A 64 -13.64 2.27 7.92
CA ILE A 64 -14.77 2.97 7.30
C ILE A 64 -15.22 4.04 8.27
N TYR A 65 -15.48 5.24 7.77
CA TYR A 65 -15.99 6.34 8.58
C TYR A 65 -17.49 6.14 8.83
N ASP A 66 -17.88 6.06 10.11
CA ASP A 66 -19.27 6.05 10.55
C ASP A 66 -19.70 7.49 10.85
N GLU A 67 -20.48 8.09 9.94
CA GLU A 67 -20.99 9.47 10.08
C GLU A 67 -21.94 9.63 11.28
N ALA A 68 -22.63 8.57 11.71
CA ALA A 68 -23.57 8.65 12.83
C ALA A 68 -22.85 8.66 14.17
N LYS A 69 -21.70 7.98 14.27
CA LYS A 69 -20.87 7.93 15.48
C LYS A 69 -19.70 8.92 15.47
N GLU A 70 -19.38 9.49 14.31
CA GLU A 70 -18.16 10.29 14.08
C GLU A 70 -16.89 9.52 14.49
N THR A 71 -16.85 8.23 14.12
CA THR A 71 -15.75 7.30 14.44
C THR A 71 -15.28 6.54 13.21
N TRP A 72 -14.03 6.09 13.25
CA TRP A 72 -13.47 5.18 12.25
C TRP A 72 -13.60 3.74 12.77
N ASP A 73 -14.31 2.91 12.03
CA ASP A 73 -14.51 1.51 12.36
C ASP A 73 -13.60 0.64 11.46
N GLU A 74 -12.59 -0.01 12.07
CA GLU A 74 -11.68 -0.89 11.34
C GLU A 74 -12.42 -2.11 10.76
N THR A 75 -12.12 -2.44 9.49
CA THR A 75 -12.73 -3.58 8.81
C THR A 75 -11.78 -4.77 8.78
N GLU A 76 -12.23 -5.91 9.31
CA GLU A 76 -11.52 -7.18 9.18
C GLU A 76 -12.02 -8.05 8.00
N ARG A 77 -12.98 -7.52 7.22
CA ARG A 77 -13.56 -8.24 6.08
C ARG A 77 -12.52 -8.41 4.98
N ARG A 78 -12.37 -9.62 4.44
CA ARG A 78 -11.51 -9.86 3.26
C ARG A 78 -12.07 -9.13 2.04
N PRO A 79 -11.23 -8.51 1.19
CA PRO A 79 -9.76 -8.51 1.21
C PRO A 79 -9.11 -7.39 2.06
N PHE A 80 -9.90 -6.63 2.82
CA PHE A 80 -9.49 -5.47 3.62
C PHE A 80 -9.01 -5.78 5.04
N SER A 81 -8.92 -7.06 5.40
CA SER A 81 -8.34 -7.50 6.66
C SER A 81 -6.92 -6.94 6.85
N ARG A 82 -6.56 -6.59 8.10
CA ARG A 82 -5.22 -6.13 8.46
C ARG A 82 -4.13 -6.99 7.81
N TYR A 83 -3.18 -6.34 7.16
CA TYR A 83 -2.04 -6.99 6.56
C TYR A 83 -0.80 -6.69 7.40
N ASN A 84 -0.11 -7.74 7.83
CA ASN A 84 1.18 -7.60 8.48
C ASN A 84 2.27 -7.76 7.43
N VAL A 85 3.18 -6.80 7.40
CA VAL A 85 4.35 -6.75 6.54
C VAL A 85 5.35 -7.82 7.03
N GLU A 86 6.03 -8.49 6.08
CA GLU A 86 7.05 -9.48 6.41
C GLU A 86 8.24 -8.80 7.10
N ALA A 87 8.85 -9.48 8.08
CA ALA A 87 10.01 -8.93 8.79
C ALA A 87 11.16 -8.59 7.82
N GLY A 88 11.83 -7.46 8.07
CA GLY A 88 12.87 -6.93 7.19
C GLY A 88 12.35 -6.08 6.03
N ILE A 89 11.05 -5.75 6.02
CA ILE A 89 10.46 -4.76 5.13
C ILE A 89 9.81 -3.67 5.99
N THR A 90 10.20 -2.43 5.74
CA THR A 90 9.66 -1.23 6.38
C THR A 90 8.63 -0.61 5.44
N LEU A 91 7.41 -0.40 5.95
CA LEU A 91 6.37 0.34 5.24
C LEU A 91 6.26 1.75 5.82
N THR A 92 6.43 2.76 4.97
CA THR A 92 6.25 4.17 5.33
C THR A 92 5.28 4.81 4.36
N VAL A 93 4.43 5.72 4.84
CA VAL A 93 3.57 6.54 3.97
C VAL A 93 3.92 8.01 4.18
N ASP A 94 4.26 8.66 3.08
CA ASP A 94 4.44 10.10 3.00
C ASP A 94 3.24 10.72 2.28
N GLY A 95 2.64 11.74 2.87
CA GLY A 95 1.48 12.44 2.32
C GLY A 95 1.11 13.65 3.18
N PRO A 96 0.29 14.59 2.66
CA PRO A 96 -0.26 15.66 3.49
C PRO A 96 -1.07 14.99 4.61
N SER A 97 -0.60 15.11 5.84
CA SER A 97 -1.28 14.60 7.03
C SER A 97 -2.71 15.13 7.04
N VAL A 98 -3.67 14.26 6.76
CA VAL A 98 -5.08 14.63 6.66
C VAL A 98 -5.55 14.89 8.09
N PRO A 99 -5.97 16.12 8.44
CA PRO A 99 -6.61 16.33 9.72
C PRO A 99 -7.84 15.41 9.77
N ALA A 100 -8.00 14.66 10.86
CA ALA A 100 -9.20 13.87 11.11
C ALA A 100 -10.40 14.74 10.74
N ALA A 101 -11.17 14.32 9.73
CA ALA A 101 -12.31 15.07 9.27
C ALA A 101 -13.21 15.36 10.49
N GLY A 102 -13.26 16.63 10.92
CA GLY A 102 -14.03 17.06 12.08
C GLY A 102 -13.26 17.71 13.25
N SER A 103 -11.97 18.03 13.17
CA SER A 103 -11.32 18.82 14.24
C SER A 103 -10.41 19.92 13.71
N GLY A 104 -10.88 21.16 13.83
CA GLY A 104 -10.02 22.33 13.83
C GLY A 104 -8.98 22.20 14.93
N LEU A 105 -7.72 22.43 14.57
CA LEU A 105 -6.56 22.56 15.46
C LEU A 105 -6.38 21.40 16.45
N VAL A 106 -5.69 20.35 16.01
CA VAL A 106 -5.18 19.31 16.93
C VAL A 106 -3.95 19.87 17.67
N ASP A 107 -4.16 20.24 18.93
CA ASP A 107 -3.10 20.47 19.90
C ASP A 107 -2.42 19.13 20.23
N LEU A 108 -1.10 19.04 19.96
CA LEU A 108 -0.27 17.84 20.11
C LEU A 108 0.04 17.49 21.58
N SER A 109 -0.70 18.07 22.54
CA SER A 109 -0.32 18.10 23.96
C SER A 109 -1.30 17.40 24.91
N SER A 110 -2.27 16.62 24.42
CA SER A 110 -3.29 16.02 25.29
C SER A 110 -3.51 14.53 25.05
N SER A 111 -3.14 13.74 26.04
CA SER A 111 -3.40 12.31 26.25
C SER A 111 -4.90 12.00 26.47
N ALA A 112 -5.75 12.36 25.51
CA ALA A 112 -7.15 11.96 25.45
C ALA A 112 -7.32 11.02 24.26
N SER A 113 -7.39 9.71 24.52
CA SER A 113 -7.84 8.65 23.59
C SER A 113 -7.78 9.08 22.11
N LEU A 114 -6.56 9.12 21.58
CA LEU A 114 -6.24 9.66 20.26
C LEU A 114 -7.13 8.97 19.24
N ARG A 115 -8.18 9.67 18.78
CA ARG A 115 -8.90 9.31 17.55
C ARG A 115 -7.89 9.45 16.42
N ARG A 116 -7.05 8.43 16.24
CA ARG A 116 -5.99 8.40 15.25
C ARG A 116 -6.67 8.62 13.90
N ALA A 117 -6.34 9.73 13.24
CA ALA A 117 -6.77 9.95 11.86
C ALA A 117 -6.10 8.88 10.98
N PRO A 118 -6.80 8.32 9.98
CA PRO A 118 -6.14 7.49 8.99
C PRO A 118 -5.10 8.32 8.22
N HIS A 119 -4.04 7.66 7.75
CA HIS A 119 -2.97 8.31 6.99
C HIS A 119 -3.41 8.66 5.58
N VAL A 120 -4.30 7.84 5.00
CA VAL A 120 -4.90 8.04 3.68
C VAL A 120 -6.41 7.99 3.82
N VAL A 121 -7.10 8.93 3.19
CA VAL A 121 -8.58 8.96 3.10
C VAL A 121 -9.00 8.78 1.66
N ILE A 122 -9.99 7.93 1.44
CA ILE A 122 -10.66 7.73 0.16
C ILE A 122 -12.13 8.15 0.35
N TYR A 123 -12.49 9.27 -0.27
CA TYR A 123 -13.82 9.86 -0.14
C TYR A 123 -14.85 9.11 -0.98
N ALA A 124 -16.13 9.24 -0.61
CA ALA A 124 -17.27 8.68 -1.34
C ALA A 124 -17.37 9.13 -2.80
N SER A 125 -16.71 10.24 -3.17
CA SER A 125 -16.55 10.70 -4.57
C SER A 125 -15.55 9.84 -5.38
N GLY A 126 -14.83 8.93 -4.74
CA GLY A 126 -13.73 8.17 -5.32
C GLY A 126 -12.42 8.95 -5.41
N GLU A 127 -12.39 10.20 -4.95
CA GLU A 127 -11.18 10.97 -4.72
C GLU A 127 -10.42 10.37 -3.53
N GLN A 128 -9.10 10.45 -3.58
CA GLN A 128 -8.25 9.98 -2.50
C GLN A 128 -7.21 11.05 -2.16
N THR A 129 -6.73 11.05 -0.93
CA THR A 129 -5.66 11.96 -0.53
C THR A 129 -4.36 11.54 -1.22
N PRO A 130 -3.57 12.46 -1.82
CA PRO A 130 -2.31 12.09 -2.43
C PRO A 130 -1.39 11.39 -1.43
N PHE A 131 -0.71 10.32 -1.83
CA PHE A 131 0.21 9.60 -0.95
C PHE A 131 1.30 8.88 -1.73
N GLU A 132 2.44 8.69 -1.08
CA GLU A 132 3.54 7.85 -1.48
C GLU A 132 3.78 6.81 -0.39
N ALA A 133 3.44 5.54 -0.64
CA ALA A 133 3.72 4.44 0.26
C ALA A 133 5.01 3.74 -0.17
N HIS A 134 6.07 3.90 0.60
CA HIS A 134 7.38 3.31 0.36
C HIS A 134 7.53 1.98 1.08
N TRP A 135 7.88 0.95 0.30
CA TRP A 135 8.20 -0.40 0.76
C TRP A 135 9.71 -0.59 0.67
N ILE A 136 10.41 -0.47 1.79
CA ILE A 136 11.88 -0.44 1.87
C ILE A 136 12.37 -1.74 2.53
N PRO A 137 13.05 -2.64 1.79
CA PRO A 137 13.68 -3.81 2.39
C PRO A 137 14.97 -3.42 3.13
N ASP A 138 15.27 -4.07 4.26
CA ASP A 138 16.54 -3.91 4.98
C ASP A 138 17.72 -4.66 4.32
N TRP A 139 17.39 -5.58 3.40
CA TRP A 139 18.31 -6.55 2.80
C TRP A 139 18.73 -6.21 1.36
N GLY A 140 18.32 -5.07 0.80
CA GLY A 140 18.62 -4.73 -0.60
C GLY A 140 18.32 -3.29 -1.01
N VAL A 141 18.67 -2.94 -2.25
CA VAL A 141 18.54 -1.56 -2.81
C VAL A 141 17.25 -1.34 -3.62
N ALA A 142 16.50 -2.39 -3.95
CA ALA A 142 15.30 -2.32 -4.78
C ALA A 142 14.03 -2.29 -3.91
N GLY A 143 13.64 -1.09 -3.47
CA GLY A 143 12.33 -0.86 -2.84
C GLY A 143 11.24 -0.58 -3.87
N TRP A 144 9.98 -0.54 -3.42
CA TRP A 144 8.84 -0.21 -4.25
C TRP A 144 8.03 0.94 -3.65
N THR A 145 7.58 1.87 -4.49
CA THR A 145 6.70 2.96 -4.08
C THR A 145 5.33 2.78 -4.72
N VAL A 146 4.28 2.77 -3.90
CA VAL A 146 2.90 2.87 -4.33
C VAL A 146 2.50 4.34 -4.25
N PHE A 147 2.26 4.97 -5.39
CA PHE A 147 1.94 6.39 -5.48
C PHE A 147 0.50 6.62 -5.95
N SER A 148 -0.14 7.63 -5.38
CA SER A 148 -1.40 8.18 -5.86
C SER A 148 -1.34 9.71 -5.94
N ASP A 149 -1.79 10.27 -7.07
CA ASP A 149 -1.97 11.71 -7.29
C ASP A 149 -3.32 12.25 -6.77
N GLY A 150 -4.13 11.38 -6.16
CA GLY A 150 -5.41 11.74 -5.53
C GLY A 150 -6.63 11.76 -6.46
N ILE A 151 -6.43 11.73 -7.77
CA ILE A 151 -7.50 11.81 -8.78
C ILE A 151 -7.47 10.58 -9.70
N GLY A 152 -6.30 9.98 -9.91
CA GLY A 152 -6.06 8.87 -10.82
C GLY A 152 -5.90 7.51 -10.13
N ARG A 153 -5.58 6.50 -10.95
CA ARG A 153 -5.26 5.14 -10.50
C ARG A 153 -3.95 5.13 -9.74
N THR A 154 -3.91 4.34 -8.69
CA THR A 154 -2.72 4.06 -7.89
C THR A 154 -1.69 3.34 -8.76
N ARG A 155 -0.45 3.84 -8.80
CA ARG A 155 0.65 3.26 -9.59
C ARG A 155 1.74 2.70 -8.70
N LEU A 156 2.37 1.62 -9.16
CA LEU A 156 3.53 0.99 -8.53
C LEU A 156 4.79 1.36 -9.31
N VAL A 157 5.80 1.92 -8.64
CA VAL A 157 7.07 2.34 -9.23
C VAL A 157 8.23 1.74 -8.42
N ALA A 158 9.28 1.25 -9.09
CA ALA A 158 10.48 0.76 -8.41
C ALA A 158 11.38 1.92 -7.96
N ILE A 159 11.99 1.82 -6.78
CA ILE A 159 12.82 2.88 -6.17
C ILE A 159 14.18 3.09 -6.90
N GLY A 160 14.47 2.33 -7.96
CA GLY A 160 15.71 2.41 -8.74
C GLY A 160 15.64 3.09 -10.12
N ASP A 161 14.47 3.54 -10.58
CA ASP A 161 14.28 4.02 -11.97
C ASP A 161 14.33 5.56 -12.11
N ARG A 162 14.81 6.26 -11.08
CA ARG A 162 15.17 7.69 -11.16
C ARG A 162 16.66 7.83 -11.46
N GLY A 163 17.04 7.48 -12.69
CA GLY A 163 18.36 7.72 -13.28
C GLY A 163 18.24 8.63 -14.49
#